data_AF-A0A383BIQ7-F1
#
_entry.id   AF-A0A383BIQ7-F1
#
_cell.length_a   1.000
_cell.length_b   1.000
_cell.length_c   1.000
_cell.angle_alpha   90.00
_cell.angle_beta   90.00
_cell.angle_gamma   90.00
#
_symmetry.space_group_name_H-M   'P 1'
#
loop_
_entity.id
_entity.type
_entity.pdbx_description
1 polymer ?
#
loop_
_entity_poly.entity_id
_entity_poly.type
_entity_poly.pdbx_seq_one_letter_code
_entity_poly.pdbx_strand_id
1 'polypeptide(L)'
;MQKEILLVAQSVSGEKDLPEETIFEAIELALATATKKRYQGLSNIEVNIDRGSGEYKTFRCWEVVEEEDYEDPGIHKTLEEVKTQDKNLEIGSLIKEKIENVEFGRIAAQAAKQVIVQKVREAERAKIVDYYKPYLGELISGTVKKVTREFLIMD
;
A
#
# COMPACT_ATOMS: atom_id res chain seq x y z
N MET A 1 10.13 -15.20 -12.52
CA MET A 1 9.78 -14.57 -11.24
C MET A 1 9.92 -13.04 -11.27
N GLN A 2 11.10 -12.40 -11.35
CA GLN A 2 11.18 -10.91 -11.35
C GLN A 2 10.44 -10.24 -12.54
N LYS A 3 10.48 -10.86 -13.71
CA LYS A 3 9.69 -10.42 -14.89
C LYS A 3 8.18 -10.59 -14.75
N GLU A 4 7.68 -11.38 -13.79
CA GLU A 4 6.24 -11.61 -13.62
C GLU A 4 5.57 -10.39 -13.00
N ILE A 5 6.24 -9.66 -12.11
CA ILE A 5 5.72 -8.43 -11.51
C ILE A 5 5.47 -7.37 -12.60
N LEU A 6 6.44 -7.18 -13.49
CA LEU A 6 6.32 -6.25 -14.62
C LEU A 6 5.15 -6.64 -15.53
N LEU A 7 5.02 -7.92 -15.84
CA LEU A 7 3.97 -8.42 -16.73
C LEU A 7 2.57 -8.25 -16.11
N VAL A 8 2.44 -8.46 -14.80
CA VAL A 8 1.20 -8.21 -14.06
C VAL A 8 0.88 -6.71 -14.03
N ALA A 9 1.87 -5.86 -13.76
CA ALA A 9 1.68 -4.41 -13.72
C ALA A 9 1.20 -3.87 -15.08
N GLN A 10 1.86 -4.26 -16.17
CA GLN A 10 1.49 -3.85 -17.53
C GLN A 10 0.11 -4.37 -17.94
N SER A 11 -0.20 -5.64 -17.67
CA SER A 11 -1.49 -6.23 -18.05
C SER A 11 -2.65 -5.53 -17.32
N VAL A 12 -2.50 -5.29 -16.02
CA VAL A 12 -3.53 -4.64 -15.21
C VAL A 12 -3.68 -3.17 -15.57
N SER A 13 -2.58 -2.46 -15.84
CA SER A 13 -2.62 -1.05 -16.28
C SER A 13 -3.43 -0.92 -17.57
N GLY A 14 -3.15 -1.78 -18.57
CA GLY A 14 -3.84 -1.78 -19.85
C GLY A 14 -5.33 -2.12 -19.76
N GLU A 15 -5.74 -3.06 -18.91
CA GLU A 15 -7.15 -3.43 -18.77
C GLU A 15 -7.99 -2.44 -17.97
N LYS A 16 -7.40 -1.77 -16.97
CA LYS A 16 -8.13 -0.97 -15.99
C LYS A 16 -7.90 0.54 -16.10
N ASP A 17 -7.11 0.97 -17.08
CA ASP A 17 -6.81 2.39 -17.34
C ASP A 17 -6.29 3.08 -16.06
N LEU A 18 -5.38 2.38 -15.39
CA LEU A 18 -4.71 2.81 -14.16
C LEU A 18 -3.22 3.05 -14.44
N PRO A 19 -2.62 4.09 -13.84
CA PRO A 19 -1.17 4.27 -13.90
C PRO A 19 -0.43 3.05 -13.36
N GLU A 20 0.63 2.64 -14.04
CA GLU A 20 1.49 1.54 -13.59
C GLU A 20 2.04 1.79 -12.17
N GLU A 21 2.33 3.06 -11.84
CA GLU A 21 2.84 3.45 -10.52
C GLU A 21 1.90 3.04 -9.39
N THR A 22 0.60 3.25 -9.56
CA THR A 22 -0.42 2.86 -8.57
C THR A 22 -0.46 1.35 -8.36
N ILE A 23 -0.13 0.58 -9.41
CA ILE A 23 -0.08 -0.88 -9.33
C ILE A 23 1.20 -1.33 -8.60
N PHE A 24 2.34 -0.70 -8.88
CA PHE A 24 3.58 -0.97 -8.16
C PHE A 24 3.44 -0.67 -6.67
N GLU A 25 2.89 0.49 -6.30
CA GLU A 25 2.60 0.85 -4.90
C GLU A 25 1.69 -0.18 -4.21
N ALA A 26 0.66 -0.65 -4.92
CA ALA A 26 -0.25 -1.68 -4.41
C ALA A 26 0.46 -3.02 -4.16
N ILE A 27 1.38 -3.41 -5.05
CA ILE A 27 2.16 -4.64 -4.93
C ILE A 27 3.18 -4.51 -3.78
N GLU A 28 3.84 -3.35 -3.65
CA GLU A 28 4.76 -3.04 -2.54
C GLU A 28 4.05 -3.18 -1.19
N LEU A 29 2.87 -2.57 -1.05
CA LEU A 29 2.07 -2.66 0.16
C LEU A 29 1.64 -4.10 0.48
N ALA A 30 1.24 -4.86 -0.55
CA ALA A 30 0.85 -6.26 -0.39
C ALA A 30 2.02 -7.12 0.09
N LEU A 31 3.21 -6.93 -0.50
CA LEU A 31 4.44 -7.62 -0.12
C LEU A 31 4.91 -7.21 1.28
N ALA A 32 4.83 -5.93 1.64
CA ALA A 32 5.13 -5.44 2.98
C ALA A 32 4.23 -6.11 4.02
N THR A 33 2.93 -6.19 3.74
CA THR A 33 1.94 -6.82 4.62
C THR A 33 2.18 -8.34 4.76
N ALA A 34 2.50 -9.01 3.65
CA ALA A 34 2.82 -10.44 3.67
C ALA A 34 4.10 -10.72 4.46
N THR A 35 5.10 -9.86 4.32
CA THR A 35 6.36 -9.97 5.07
C THR A 35 6.13 -9.68 6.55
N LYS A 36 5.31 -8.68 6.89
CA LYS A 36 4.98 -8.31 8.27
C LYS A 36 4.42 -9.49 9.06
N LYS A 37 3.62 -10.35 8.42
CA LYS A 37 3.07 -11.57 9.04
C LYS A 37 4.12 -12.63 9.42
N ARG A 38 5.35 -12.58 8.88
CA ARG A 38 6.43 -13.50 9.26
C ARG A 38 7.09 -13.11 10.58
N TYR A 39 6.98 -11.84 10.97
CA TYR A 39 7.56 -11.34 12.21
C TYR A 39 6.54 -11.40 13.34
N GLN A 40 7.00 -11.79 14.53
CA GLN A 40 6.18 -11.73 15.74
C GLN A 40 6.26 -10.30 16.29
N GLY A 41 5.12 -9.61 16.35
CA GLY A 41 5.01 -8.25 16.89
C GLY A 41 4.82 -7.16 15.84
N LEU A 42 4.88 -5.90 16.29
CA LEU A 42 4.80 -4.73 15.41
C LEU A 42 6.10 -4.61 14.61
N SER A 43 5.97 -4.45 13.31
CA SER A 43 7.10 -4.19 12.42
C SER A 43 6.65 -3.30 11.27
N ASN A 44 7.47 -2.31 10.96
CA ASN A 44 7.31 -1.49 9.78
C ASN A 44 8.19 -2.08 8.68
N ILE A 45 7.55 -2.46 7.58
CA ILE A 45 8.22 -3.08 6.44
C ILE A 45 7.93 -2.23 5.22
N GLU A 46 8.99 -1.87 4.52
CA GLU A 46 8.96 -1.14 3.27
C GLU A 46 9.49 -2.07 2.18
N VAL A 47 8.78 -2.13 1.06
CA VAL A 47 9.22 -2.88 -0.12
C VAL A 47 9.37 -1.89 -1.24
N ASN A 48 10.51 -1.94 -1.93
CA ASN A 48 10.79 -1.04 -3.05
C ASN A 48 11.08 -1.87 -4.30
N ILE A 49 10.24 -1.75 -5.32
CA ILE A 49 10.34 -2.46 -6.59
C ILE A 49 11.10 -1.58 -7.60
N ASP A 50 12.05 -2.13 -8.34
CA ASP A 50 12.67 -1.45 -9.46
C ASP A 50 11.77 -1.57 -10.70
N ARG A 51 11.36 -0.44 -11.27
CA ARG A 51 10.35 -0.40 -12.34
C ARG A 51 10.86 -0.94 -13.68
N GLY A 52 12.18 -0.96 -13.88
CA GLY A 52 12.79 -1.45 -15.13
C GLY A 52 13.08 -2.95 -15.12
N SER A 53 13.54 -3.46 -13.98
CA SER A 53 13.99 -4.85 -13.82
C SER A 53 12.94 -5.75 -13.16
N GLY A 54 12.01 -5.19 -12.38
CA GLY A 54 11.06 -5.93 -11.55
C GLY A 54 11.70 -6.56 -10.30
N GLU A 55 12.98 -6.28 -10.03
CA GLU A 55 13.61 -6.66 -8.77
C GLU A 55 13.02 -5.85 -7.63
N TYR A 56 12.90 -6.43 -6.44
CA TYR A 56 12.47 -5.67 -5.27
C TYR A 56 13.41 -5.89 -4.11
N LYS A 57 13.43 -4.92 -3.20
CA LYS A 57 14.19 -4.97 -1.96
C LYS A 57 13.24 -4.70 -0.81
N THR A 58 13.27 -5.59 0.18
CA THR A 58 12.50 -5.43 1.41
C THR A 58 13.39 -4.87 2.52
N PHE A 59 12.88 -3.87 3.22
CA PHE A 59 13.54 -3.22 4.33
C PHE A 59 12.65 -3.26 5.56
N ARG A 60 13.25 -3.58 6.70
CA ARG A 60 12.63 -3.34 8.00
C ARG A 60 13.00 -1.94 8.46
N CYS A 61 12.00 -1.18 8.87
CA CYS A 61 12.17 0.21 9.25
C CYS A 61 11.92 0.37 10.76
N TRP A 62 12.77 1.16 11.40
CA TRP A 62 12.55 1.67 12.74
C TRP A 62 12.60 3.19 12.74
N GLU A 63 11.77 3.81 13.57
CA GLU A 63 11.78 5.24 13.81
C GLU A 63 12.63 5.55 15.04
N VAL A 64 13.47 6.57 14.94
CA VAL A 64 14.27 7.06 16.06
C VAL A 64 13.40 8.00 16.88
N VAL A 65 13.12 7.63 18.12
CA VAL A 65 12.24 8.40 19.01
C VAL A 65 12.96 8.71 20.33
N GLU A 66 12.43 9.70 21.06
CA GLU A 66 12.82 9.93 22.45
C GLU A 66 12.27 8.83 23.37
N GLU A 67 12.81 8.68 24.58
CA GLU A 67 12.33 7.68 25.54
C GLU A 67 10.84 7.87 25.89
N GLU A 68 10.36 9.10 25.86
CA GLU A 68 8.96 9.45 26.16
C GLU A 68 7.98 8.96 25.08
N ASP A 69 8.42 8.86 23.82
CA ASP A 69 7.63 8.41 22.66
C ASP A 69 7.92 6.94 22.28
N TYR A 70 8.66 6.22 23.12
CA TYR A 70 9.02 4.83 22.86
C TYR A 70 7.84 3.89 23.16
N GLU A 71 7.30 3.25 22.12
CA GLU A 71 6.16 2.33 22.23
C GLU A 71 6.57 0.86 22.18
N ASP A 72 7.30 0.46 21.13
CA ASP A 72 7.61 -0.96 20.89
C ASP A 72 8.98 -1.14 20.19
N PRO A 73 9.82 -2.09 20.67
CA PRO A 73 11.16 -2.36 20.10
C PRO A 73 11.15 -2.80 18.62
N GLY A 74 9.99 -3.25 18.15
CA GLY A 74 9.80 -3.72 16.79
C GLY A 74 9.65 -2.61 15.75
N ILE A 75 9.31 -1.39 16.19
CA ILE A 75 9.09 -0.20 15.35
C ILE A 75 9.91 1.02 15.78
N HIS A 76 10.31 1.13 17.04
CA HIS A 76 11.05 2.28 17.57
C HIS A 76 12.45 1.89 18.01
N LYS A 77 13.39 2.83 17.92
CA LYS A 77 14.71 2.78 18.55
C LYS A 77 15.00 4.08 19.29
N THR A 78 15.68 3.99 20.42
CA THR A 78 16.05 5.20 21.17
C THR A 78 17.28 5.87 20.56
N LEU A 79 17.39 7.18 20.75
CA LEU A 79 18.53 7.94 20.25
C LEU A 79 19.89 7.41 20.79
N GLU A 80 19.92 6.89 22.03
CA GLU A 80 21.13 6.32 22.63
C GLU A 80 21.60 5.06 21.90
N GLU A 81 20.67 4.14 21.61
CA GLU A 81 20.98 2.93 20.84
C GLU A 81 21.49 3.27 19.44
N VAL A 82 20.87 4.26 18.81
CA VAL A 82 21.16 4.63 17.43
C VAL A 82 22.50 5.36 17.30
N LYS A 83 22.82 6.27 18.23
CA LYS A 83 24.11 6.99 18.25
C LYS A 83 25.33 6.08 18.39
N THR A 84 25.15 4.86 18.91
CA THR A 84 26.23 3.86 18.94
C THR A 84 26.49 3.21 17.58
N GLN A 85 25.47 3.13 16.73
CA GLN A 85 25.58 2.56 15.38
C GLN A 85 25.94 3.62 14.33
N ASP A 86 25.27 4.77 14.34
CA ASP A 86 25.51 5.85 13.39
C ASP A 86 25.30 7.22 14.05
N LYS A 87 26.33 8.05 14.03
CA LYS A 87 26.37 9.33 14.76
C LYS A 87 25.61 10.46 14.07
N ASN A 88 25.17 10.24 12.83
CA ASN A 88 24.49 11.26 12.03
C ASN A 88 22.95 11.19 12.13
N LEU A 89 22.41 10.23 12.88
CA LEU A 89 20.95 10.06 13.01
C LEU A 89 20.39 10.93 14.14
N GLU A 90 19.33 11.67 13.80
CA GLU A 90 18.59 12.54 14.72
C GLU A 90 17.22 11.93 15.05
N ILE A 91 16.56 12.46 16.08
CA ILE A 91 15.18 12.09 16.42
C ILE A 91 14.26 12.37 15.22
N GLY A 92 13.35 11.43 14.94
CA GLY A 92 12.49 11.41 13.76
C GLY A 92 13.13 10.77 12.52
N SER A 93 14.37 10.30 12.59
CA SER A 93 15.01 9.58 11.47
C SER A 93 14.42 8.18 11.31
N LEU A 94 14.42 7.67 10.07
CA LEU A 94 14.02 6.29 9.76
C LEU A 94 15.25 5.44 9.45
N ILE A 95 15.49 4.42 10.27
CA ILE A 95 16.54 3.42 10.08
C ILE A 95 16.00 2.30 9.23
N LYS A 96 16.64 2.03 8.09
CA LYS A 96 16.26 0.95 7.18
C LYS A 96 17.30 -0.17 7.20
N GLU A 97 16.91 -1.36 7.65
CA GLU A 97 17.74 -2.56 7.55
C GLU A 97 17.22 -3.43 6.42
N LYS A 98 18.12 -3.82 5.50
CA LYS A 98 17.75 -4.71 4.40
C LYS A 98 17.53 -6.13 4.94
N ILE A 99 16.35 -6.68 4.67
CA ILE A 99 16.00 -8.06 5.03
C ILE A 99 15.87 -8.93 3.79
N GLU A 100 15.78 -10.24 4.02
CA GLU A 100 15.58 -11.21 2.94
C GLU A 100 14.20 -11.01 2.30
N ASN A 101 14.18 -10.95 0.97
CA ASN A 101 12.94 -10.84 0.22
C ASN A 101 12.11 -12.10 0.44
N VAL A 102 10.86 -11.95 0.85
CA VAL A 102 9.89 -13.05 0.82
C VAL A 102 9.70 -13.43 -0.64
N GLU A 103 9.78 -14.73 -0.96
CA GLU A 103 9.50 -15.18 -2.32
C GLU A 103 8.12 -14.67 -2.77
N PHE A 104 8.07 -14.17 -4.01
CA PHE A 104 6.85 -13.80 -4.69
C PHE A 104 6.04 -15.07 -4.99
N GLY A 105 5.44 -15.65 -3.96
CA GLY A 105 4.65 -16.87 -4.04
C GLY A 105 3.17 -16.57 -4.31
N ARG A 106 2.35 -17.63 -4.22
CA ARG A 106 0.90 -17.56 -4.44
C ARG A 106 0.17 -16.57 -3.52
N ILE A 107 0.64 -16.42 -2.28
CA ILE A 107 0.02 -15.55 -1.28
C ILE A 107 0.24 -14.07 -1.64
N ALA A 108 1.44 -13.72 -2.10
CA ALA A 108 1.75 -12.35 -2.56
C ALA A 108 0.95 -11.99 -3.82
N ALA A 109 0.84 -12.91 -4.78
CA ALA A 109 0.04 -12.72 -5.98
C ALA A 109 -1.47 -12.53 -5.68
N GLN A 110 -2.01 -13.30 -4.73
CA GLN A 110 -3.41 -13.15 -4.29
C GLN A 110 -3.63 -11.84 -3.53
N ALA A 111 -2.72 -11.48 -2.63
CA ALA A 111 -2.77 -10.22 -1.90
C ALA A 111 -2.68 -9.03 -2.86
N ALA A 112 -1.73 -9.05 -3.79
CA ALA A 112 -1.59 -8.05 -4.84
C ALA A 112 -2.88 -7.92 -5.66
N LYS A 113 -3.49 -9.03 -6.10
CA LYS A 113 -4.79 -8.99 -6.79
C LYS A 113 -5.87 -8.31 -5.94
N GLN A 114 -5.92 -8.59 -4.65
CA GLN A 114 -6.91 -7.99 -3.75
C GLN A 114 -6.70 -6.48 -3.59
N VAL A 115 -5.45 -6.04 -3.38
CA VAL A 115 -5.12 -4.60 -3.29
C VAL A 115 -5.38 -3.89 -4.61
N ILE A 116 -5.05 -4.52 -5.74
CA ILE A 116 -5.33 -3.99 -7.08
C ILE A 116 -6.84 -3.80 -7.28
N VAL A 117 -7.67 -4.81 -7.00
CA VAL A 117 -9.13 -4.69 -7.14
C VAL A 117 -9.69 -3.59 -6.24
N GLN A 118 -9.13 -3.41 -5.05
CA GLN A 118 -9.50 -2.31 -4.16
C GLN A 118 -9.12 -0.95 -4.76
N LYS A 119 -7.89 -0.80 -5.26
CA LYS A 119 -7.42 0.45 -5.88
C LYS A 119 -8.19 0.82 -7.15
N VAL A 120 -8.51 -0.17 -7.99
CA VAL A 120 -9.40 0.02 -9.15
C VAL A 120 -10.74 0.59 -8.70
N ARG A 121 -11.34 -0.02 -7.67
CA ARG A 121 -12.64 0.43 -7.15
C ARG A 121 -12.58 1.82 -6.52
N GLU A 122 -11.47 2.17 -5.85
CA GLU A 122 -11.23 3.52 -5.34
C GLU A 122 -11.14 4.54 -6.47
N ALA A 123 -10.39 4.23 -7.53
CA ALA A 123 -10.27 5.10 -8.70
C ALA A 123 -11.60 5.28 -9.44
N GLU A 124 -12.38 4.21 -9.61
CA GLU A 124 -13.74 4.28 -10.19
C GLU A 124 -14.66 5.15 -9.33
N ARG A 125 -14.62 4.99 -8.00
CA ARG A 125 -15.40 5.83 -7.08
C ARG A 125 -14.99 7.29 -7.16
N ALA A 126 -13.70 7.58 -7.23
CA ALA A 126 -13.21 8.95 -7.38
C ALA A 126 -13.74 9.58 -8.68
N LYS A 127 -13.66 8.86 -9.81
CA LYS A 127 -14.23 9.31 -11.10
C LYS A 127 -15.74 9.58 -11.00
N ILE A 128 -16.49 8.73 -10.31
CA ILE A 128 -17.94 8.92 -10.09
C ILE A 128 -18.20 10.17 -9.25
N VAL A 129 -17.45 10.36 -8.16
CA VAL A 129 -17.57 11.55 -7.31
C VAL A 129 -17.30 12.81 -8.11
N ASP A 130 -16.23 12.84 -8.89
CA ASP A 130 -15.89 13.98 -9.74
C ASP A 130 -16.95 14.25 -10.80
N TYR A 131 -17.56 13.21 -11.37
CA TYR A 131 -18.67 13.33 -12.32
C TYR A 131 -19.92 13.96 -11.69
N TYR A 132 -20.27 13.59 -10.45
CA TYR A 132 -21.47 14.09 -9.77
C TYR A 132 -21.26 15.43 -9.03
N LYS A 133 -20.01 15.84 -8.81
CA LYS A 133 -19.66 17.08 -8.12
C LYS A 133 -20.33 18.35 -8.68
N PRO A 134 -20.47 18.54 -10.01
CA PRO A 134 -21.12 19.73 -10.57
C PRO A 134 -22.63 19.78 -10.30
N TYR A 135 -23.27 18.61 -10.12
CA TYR A 135 -24.72 18.50 -9.94
C TYR A 135 -25.16 18.72 -8.48
N LEU A 136 -24.25 19.13 -7.60
CA LEU A 136 -24.56 19.41 -6.20
C LEU A 136 -25.52 20.60 -6.11
N GLY A 137 -26.75 20.33 -5.64
CA GLY A 137 -27.81 21.33 -5.50
C GLY A 137 -28.74 21.43 -6.71
N GLU A 138 -28.53 20.60 -7.74
CA GLU A 138 -29.41 20.53 -8.90
C GLU A 138 -30.52 19.49 -8.72
N LEU A 139 -31.67 19.72 -9.35
CA LEU A 139 -32.75 18.74 -9.41
C LEU A 139 -32.45 17.72 -10.51
N ILE A 140 -32.17 16.49 -10.11
CA ILE A 140 -31.95 15.36 -11.01
C ILE A 140 -33.14 14.40 -10.98
N SER A 141 -33.48 13.85 -12.14
CA SER A 141 -34.47 12.78 -12.29
C SER A 141 -33.75 11.45 -12.49
N GLY A 142 -34.13 10.40 -11.76
CA GLY A 142 -33.60 9.05 -11.91
C GLY A 142 -34.70 8.00 -11.81
N THR A 143 -34.39 6.75 -12.18
CA THR A 143 -35.37 5.66 -12.13
C THR A 143 -35.11 4.77 -10.91
N VAL A 144 -36.17 4.39 -10.20
CA VAL A 144 -36.03 3.49 -9.03
C VAL A 144 -35.62 2.10 -9.51
N LYS A 145 -34.45 1.64 -9.09
CA LYS A 145 -33.92 0.31 -9.43
C LYS A 145 -34.22 -0.72 -8.34
N LYS A 146 -34.10 -0.33 -7.08
CA LYS A 146 -34.28 -1.24 -5.94
C LYS A 146 -34.93 -0.55 -4.76
N VAL A 147 -35.90 -1.25 -4.16
CA VAL A 147 -36.60 -0.83 -2.96
C VAL A 147 -36.07 -1.64 -1.78
N THR A 148 -35.58 -0.97 -0.73
CA THR A 148 -35.32 -1.59 0.57
C THR A 148 -36.26 -1.00 1.63
N ARG A 149 -36.30 -1.57 2.84
CA ARG A 149 -37.22 -1.09 3.90
C ARG A 149 -36.94 0.35 4.34
N GLU A 150 -35.70 0.82 4.21
CA GLU A 150 -35.26 2.13 4.73
C GLU A 150 -34.87 3.11 3.61
N PHE A 151 -34.44 2.62 2.45
CA PHE A 151 -33.98 3.47 1.34
C PHE A 151 -34.36 2.93 -0.05
N LEU A 152 -34.47 3.85 -1.01
CA LEU A 152 -34.63 3.56 -2.43
C LEU A 152 -33.30 3.77 -3.13
N ILE A 153 -32.87 2.80 -3.95
CA ILE A 153 -31.69 2.93 -4.81
C ILE A 153 -32.17 3.33 -6.20
N MET A 154 -31.67 4.46 -6.69
CA MET A 154 -31.98 5.02 -8.01
C MET A 154 -30.78 4.87 -8.94
N ASP A 155 -31.05 4.58 -10.22
CA ASP A 155 -30.10 4.64 -11.34
C ASP A 155 -30.26 5.96 -12.10
#